data_AF-X0Y972-F1
#
_entry.id   AF-X0Y972-F1
#
_cell.length_a   1.000
_cell.length_b   1.000
_cell.length_c   1.000
_cell.angle_alpha   90.00
_cell.angle_beta   90.00
_cell.angle_gamma   90.00
#
_symmetry.space_group_name_H-M   'P 1'
#
loop_
_entity.id
_entity.type
_entity.pdbx_description
1 polymer ?
#
loop_
_entity_poly.entity_id
_entity_poly.type
_entity_poly.pdbx_seq_one_letter_code
_entity_poly.pdbx_strand_id
1 'polypeptide(L)'
;MVTTLTAILLALAVSFGGAGATVYAAQAALPGDVLYPVKIGLEDAQVALSTSQATGAQLHLDFAQNRMEETIALIAQGRYGDVHAAADRLESDARQATEAFGAVAQVDPDRARALVESLDTALARHVQVLSHLLLLEVVPDEAQPGIVRALQ
;
A
#
# COMPACT_ATOMS: atom_id res chain seq x y z
N MET A 1 -19.53 17.18 -2.20
CA MET A 1 -18.37 16.46 -1.61
C MET A 1 -17.09 16.56 -2.44
N VAL A 2 -17.14 16.97 -3.72
CA VAL A 2 -15.95 17.15 -4.60
C VAL A 2 -15.15 18.44 -4.31
N THR A 3 -15.72 19.40 -3.58
CA THR A 3 -15.13 20.75 -3.40
C THR A 3 -14.01 20.82 -2.35
N THR A 4 -14.05 20.01 -1.30
CA THR A 4 -13.05 20.05 -0.21
C THR A 4 -11.74 19.39 -0.61
N LEU A 5 -11.79 18.23 -1.27
CA LEU A 5 -10.58 17.55 -1.75
C LEU A 5 -9.83 18.39 -2.80
N THR A 6 -10.58 19.00 -3.72
CA THR A 6 -10.01 19.90 -4.74
C THR A 6 -9.37 21.13 -4.12
N ALA A 7 -9.98 21.72 -3.08
CA ALA A 7 -9.42 22.86 -2.37
C ALA A 7 -8.14 22.51 -1.60
N ILE A 8 -8.09 21.32 -0.99
CA ILE A 8 -6.89 20.82 -0.30
C ILE A 8 -5.76 20.58 -1.30
N LEU A 9 -6.05 19.92 -2.42
CA LEU A 9 -5.08 19.70 -3.49
C LEU A 9 -4.55 21.01 -4.08
N LEU A 10 -5.41 22.01 -4.29
CA LEU A 10 -4.99 23.33 -4.76
C LEU A 10 -4.14 24.06 -3.73
N ALA A 11 -4.53 24.04 -2.45
CA ALA A 11 -3.79 24.68 -1.37
C ALA A 11 -2.38 24.06 -1.24
N LEU A 12 -2.29 22.73 -1.28
CA LEU A 12 -1.03 22.01 -1.25
C LEU A 12 -0.18 22.26 -2.50
N ALA A 13 -0.79 22.32 -3.69
CA ALA A 13 -0.07 22.63 -4.93
C ALA A 13 0.55 24.04 -4.90
N VAL A 14 -0.13 25.01 -4.28
CA VAL A 14 0.37 26.38 -4.10
C VAL A 14 1.46 26.41 -3.02
N SER A 15 1.28 25.71 -1.91
CA SER A 15 2.25 25.69 -0.80
C SER A 15 3.55 24.94 -1.12
N PHE A 16 3.51 23.92 -1.98
CA PHE A 16 4.66 23.05 -2.27
C PHE A 16 5.29 23.26 -3.67
N GLY A 17 4.89 24.27 -4.44
CA GLY A 17 5.61 24.65 -5.68
C GLY A 17 5.14 23.95 -6.96
N GLY A 18 3.85 23.62 -7.05
CA GLY A 18 3.22 23.04 -8.24
C GLY A 18 2.77 21.60 -8.03
N ALA A 19 1.79 21.16 -8.83
CA ALA A 19 1.13 19.86 -8.70
C ALA A 19 2.10 18.66 -8.63
N GLY A 20 3.27 18.73 -9.28
CA GLY A 20 4.28 17.66 -9.27
C GLY A 20 4.96 17.43 -7.91
N ALA A 21 5.27 18.50 -7.18
CA ALA A 21 5.92 18.40 -5.86
C ALA A 21 4.96 17.82 -4.80
N THR A 22 3.68 18.23 -4.86
CA THR A 22 2.63 17.69 -3.99
C THR A 22 2.36 16.22 -4.26
N VAL A 23 2.36 15.78 -5.53
CA VAL A 23 2.20 14.35 -5.87
C VAL A 23 3.36 13.53 -5.33
N TYR A 24 4.61 13.97 -5.51
CA TYR A 24 5.77 13.25 -4.99
C TYR A 24 5.75 13.16 -3.45
N ALA A 25 5.41 14.26 -2.77
CA ALA A 25 5.29 14.27 -1.31
C ALA A 25 4.13 13.39 -0.81
N ALA A 26 3.01 13.34 -1.54
CA ALA A 26 1.91 12.44 -1.23
C ALA A 26 2.33 10.97 -1.40
N GLN A 27 3.09 10.63 -2.44
CA GLN A 27 3.57 9.26 -2.63
C GLN A 27 4.49 8.79 -1.50
N ALA A 28 5.25 9.69 -0.89
CA ALA A 28 6.11 9.38 0.26
C ALA A 28 5.36 9.41 1.62
N ALA A 29 4.10 9.84 1.66
CA ALA A 29 3.34 9.96 2.90
C ALA A 29 3.06 8.59 3.52
N LEU A 30 3.19 8.52 4.84
CA LEU A 30 2.86 7.34 5.66
C LEU A 30 1.46 7.48 6.27
N PRO A 31 0.80 6.37 6.66
CA PRO A 31 -0.43 6.43 7.44
C PRO A 31 -0.32 7.37 8.64
N GLY A 32 -1.30 8.26 8.80
CA GLY A 32 -1.29 9.33 9.81
C GLY A 32 -0.70 10.66 9.32
N ASP A 33 0.02 10.68 8.20
CA ASP A 33 0.53 11.92 7.60
C ASP A 33 -0.59 12.70 6.92
N VAL A 34 -0.45 14.04 6.91
CA VAL A 34 -1.42 14.97 6.30
C VAL A 34 -1.71 14.65 4.84
N LEU A 35 -0.70 14.17 4.09
CA LEU A 35 -0.82 13.86 2.66
C LEU A 35 -1.21 12.41 2.36
N TYR A 36 -1.33 11.55 3.37
CA TYR A 36 -1.70 10.16 3.15
C TYR A 36 -3.07 9.98 2.47
N PRO A 37 -4.13 10.73 2.83
CA PRO A 37 -5.40 10.66 2.09
C PRO A 37 -5.26 11.06 0.61
N VAL A 38 -4.31 11.94 0.28
CA VAL A 38 -4.03 12.31 -1.12
C VAL A 38 -3.38 11.15 -1.85
N LYS A 39 -2.42 10.44 -1.22
CA LYS A 39 -1.82 9.21 -1.75
C LYS A 39 -2.90 8.20 -2.13
N ILE A 40 -3.78 7.89 -1.18
CA ILE A 40 -4.88 6.95 -1.38
C ILE A 40 -5.79 7.39 -2.53
N GLY A 41 -6.15 8.68 -2.60
CA GLY A 41 -6.96 9.19 -3.72
C GLY A 41 -6.29 9.06 -5.09
N LEU A 42 -4.96 9.16 -5.16
CA LEU A 42 -4.20 8.92 -6.39
C LEU A 42 -4.12 7.44 -6.75
N GLU A 43 -4.00 6.55 -5.76
CA GLU A 43 -4.04 5.09 -5.94
C GLU A 43 -5.41 4.63 -6.44
N ASP A 44 -6.49 5.12 -5.85
CA ASP A 44 -7.86 4.82 -6.28
C ASP A 44 -8.13 5.33 -7.71
N ALA A 45 -7.60 6.51 -8.07
CA ALA A 45 -7.69 7.03 -9.43
C ALA A 45 -6.94 6.16 -10.45
N GLN A 46 -5.77 5.63 -10.09
CA GLN A 46 -5.01 4.70 -10.96
C GLN A 46 -5.81 3.43 -11.24
N VAL A 47 -6.45 2.85 -10.22
CA VAL A 47 -7.29 1.66 -10.38
C VAL A 47 -8.52 1.98 -11.24
N ALA A 48 -9.19 3.11 -11.01
CA ALA A 48 -10.36 3.52 -11.79
C ALA A 48 -10.05 3.78 -13.27
N LEU A 49 -8.81 4.19 -13.59
CA LEU A 49 -8.34 4.40 -14.96
C LEU A 49 -7.75 3.14 -15.60
N SER A 50 -7.62 2.04 -14.85
CA SER A 50 -7.11 0.78 -15.39
C SER A 50 -8.06 0.21 -16.45
N THR A 51 -7.49 -0.22 -17.58
CA THR A 51 -8.27 -0.68 -18.74
C THR A 51 -8.56 -2.18 -18.72
N SER A 52 -7.99 -2.93 -17.78
CA SER A 52 -8.17 -4.38 -17.66
C SER A 52 -8.09 -4.83 -16.21
N GLN A 53 -8.76 -5.94 -15.91
CA GLN A 53 -8.67 -6.58 -14.58
C GLN A 53 -7.25 -7.03 -14.25
N ALA A 54 -6.44 -7.41 -15.24
CA ALA A 54 -5.05 -7.76 -15.02
C ALA A 54 -4.21 -6.54 -14.62
N THR A 55 -4.48 -5.37 -15.19
CA THR A 55 -3.83 -4.11 -14.81
C THR A 55 -4.26 -3.67 -13.41
N GLY A 56 -5.56 -3.75 -13.08
CA GLY A 56 -6.06 -3.47 -11.74
C GLY A 56 -5.45 -4.41 -10.69
N ALA A 57 -5.37 -5.70 -10.98
CA ALA A 57 -4.73 -6.69 -10.12
C ALA A 57 -3.26 -6.35 -9.85
N GLN A 58 -2.51 -5.97 -10.89
CA GLN A 58 -1.11 -5.56 -10.75
C GLN A 58 -0.98 -4.31 -9.88
N LEU A 59 -1.83 -3.30 -10.07
CA LEU A 59 -1.81 -2.08 -9.25
C LEU A 59 -2.03 -2.39 -7.77
N HIS A 60 -2.98 -3.27 -7.44
CA HIS A 60 -3.19 -3.69 -6.06
C HIS A 60 -1.99 -4.47 -5.49
N LEU A 61 -1.32 -5.31 -6.28
CA LEU A 61 -0.05 -5.94 -5.84
C LEU A 61 1.03 -4.91 -5.55
N ASP A 62 1.15 -3.88 -6.39
CA ASP A 62 2.13 -2.80 -6.21
C ASP A 62 1.80 -1.97 -4.95
N PHE A 63 0.52 -1.68 -4.69
CA PHE A 63 0.10 -0.99 -3.47
C PHE A 63 0.32 -1.82 -2.21
N ALA A 64 0.05 -3.13 -2.26
CA ALA A 64 0.37 -4.05 -1.18
C ALA A 64 1.87 -3.99 -0.82
N GLN A 65 2.75 -4.00 -1.83
CA GLN A 65 4.19 -3.83 -1.62
C GLN A 65 4.51 -2.47 -0.95
N ASN A 66 3.89 -1.38 -1.39
CA ASN A 66 4.06 -0.07 -0.76
C ASN A 66 3.62 -0.08 0.72
N ARG A 67 2.54 -0.79 1.09
CA ARG A 67 2.08 -0.89 2.48
C ARG A 67 3.05 -1.62 3.38
N MET A 68 3.82 -2.57 2.83
CA MET A 68 4.92 -3.17 3.56
C MET A 68 6.04 -2.16 3.82
N GLU A 69 6.43 -1.39 2.81
CA GLU A 69 7.45 -0.35 2.96
C GLU A 69 7.05 0.71 3.98
N GLU A 70 5.77 1.10 4.00
CA GLU A 70 5.22 1.99 5.01
C GLU A 70 5.24 1.38 6.40
N THR A 71 4.88 0.10 6.55
CA THR A 71 4.97 -0.63 7.82
C THR A 71 6.39 -0.58 8.38
N ILE A 72 7.39 -0.86 7.54
CA ILE A 72 8.81 -0.81 7.94
C ILE A 72 9.19 0.61 8.35
N ALA A 73 8.81 1.62 7.56
CA ALA A 73 9.13 3.02 7.85
C ALA A 73 8.47 3.50 9.15
N LEU A 74 7.22 3.12 9.41
CA LEU A 74 6.50 3.43 10.64
C LEU A 74 7.17 2.79 11.87
N ILE A 75 7.56 1.51 11.77
CA ILE A 75 8.31 0.82 12.84
C ILE A 75 9.64 1.53 13.10
N ALA A 76 10.39 1.85 12.06
CA ALA A 76 11.67 2.56 12.18
C ALA A 76 11.52 3.97 12.79
N GLN A 77 10.37 4.62 12.62
CA GLN A 77 10.04 5.92 13.22
C GLN A 77 9.39 5.81 14.61
N GLY A 78 9.18 4.61 15.14
CA GLY A 78 8.49 4.40 16.42
C GLY A 78 6.99 4.72 16.40
N ARG A 79 6.38 4.83 15.21
CA ARG A 79 4.97 5.15 14.99
C ARG A 79 4.09 3.90 14.98
N TYR A 80 4.22 3.06 16.01
CA TYR A 80 3.53 1.77 16.09
C TYR A 80 2.00 1.90 16.05
N GLY A 81 1.46 3.02 16.54
CA GLY A 81 0.04 3.33 16.48
C GLY A 81 -0.51 3.43 15.06
N ASP A 82 0.30 3.75 14.06
CA ASP A 82 -0.12 3.90 12.67
C ASP A 82 0.06 2.60 11.85
N VAL A 83 0.80 1.61 12.37
CA VAL A 83 1.13 0.35 11.66
C VAL A 83 -0.12 -0.44 11.29
N HIS A 84 -1.14 -0.44 12.15
CA HIS A 84 -2.39 -1.16 11.87
C HIS A 84 -3.07 -0.65 10.59
N ALA A 85 -3.01 0.66 10.31
CA ALA A 85 -3.62 1.23 9.11
C ALA A 85 -2.88 0.79 7.83
N ALA A 86 -1.56 0.63 7.88
CA ALA A 86 -0.81 0.04 6.77
C ALA A 86 -1.17 -1.44 6.57
N ALA A 87 -1.27 -2.21 7.66
CA ALA A 87 -1.61 -3.63 7.64
C ALA A 87 -3.03 -3.89 7.10
N ASP A 88 -4.03 -3.13 7.55
CA ASP A 88 -5.41 -3.26 7.09
C ASP A 88 -5.52 -2.99 5.58
N ARG A 89 -4.75 -2.00 5.08
CA ARG A 89 -4.74 -1.67 3.66
C ARG A 89 -3.97 -2.71 2.84
N LEU A 90 -2.87 -3.25 3.36
CA LEU A 90 -2.16 -4.38 2.74
C LEU A 90 -3.12 -5.57 2.53
N GLU A 91 -3.91 -5.93 3.55
CA GLU A 91 -4.89 -7.00 3.45
C GLU A 91 -5.95 -6.69 2.38
N SER A 92 -6.44 -5.44 2.35
CA SER A 92 -7.40 -5.00 1.35
C SER A 92 -6.86 -5.08 -0.07
N ASP A 93 -5.63 -4.62 -0.31
CA ASP A 93 -5.01 -4.66 -1.63
C ASP A 93 -4.73 -6.11 -2.06
N ALA A 94 -4.25 -6.97 -1.16
CA ALA A 94 -4.07 -8.40 -1.45
C ALA A 94 -5.40 -9.11 -1.81
N ARG A 95 -6.49 -8.79 -1.10
CA ARG A 95 -7.83 -9.29 -1.43
C ARG A 95 -8.31 -8.82 -2.80
N GLN A 96 -8.16 -7.54 -3.12
CA GLN A 96 -8.56 -7.01 -4.43
C GLN A 96 -7.75 -7.64 -5.58
N ALA A 97 -6.44 -7.85 -5.38
CA ALA A 97 -5.61 -8.55 -6.35
C ALA A 97 -6.10 -9.99 -6.60
N THR A 98 -6.36 -10.75 -5.53
CA THR A 98 -6.80 -12.16 -5.64
C THR A 98 -8.19 -12.31 -6.24
N GLU A 99 -9.13 -11.40 -5.91
CA GLU A 99 -10.46 -11.35 -6.54
C GLU A 99 -10.36 -11.15 -8.07
N ALA A 100 -9.45 -10.26 -8.51
CA ALA A 100 -9.23 -9.99 -9.93
C ALA A 100 -8.62 -11.20 -10.66
N PHE A 101 -7.82 -12.04 -10.00
CA PHE A 101 -7.19 -13.22 -10.64
C PHE A 101 -8.22 -14.20 -11.20
N GLY A 102 -9.33 -14.42 -10.48
CA GLY A 102 -10.39 -15.33 -10.93
C GLY A 102 -10.98 -14.89 -12.26
N ALA A 103 -11.16 -13.59 -12.46
CA ALA A 103 -11.69 -13.04 -13.69
C ALA A 103 -10.64 -12.94 -14.81
N VAL A 104 -9.38 -12.65 -14.46
CA VAL A 104 -8.26 -12.69 -15.43
C VAL A 104 -8.07 -14.11 -15.96
N ALA A 105 -8.16 -15.15 -15.11
CA ALA A 105 -7.97 -16.54 -15.51
C ALA A 105 -9.00 -17.02 -16.56
N GLN A 106 -10.19 -16.42 -16.61
CA GLN A 106 -11.20 -16.73 -17.62
C GLN A 106 -10.86 -16.17 -19.01
N VAL A 107 -10.08 -15.09 -19.06
CA VAL A 107 -9.74 -14.37 -20.30
C VAL A 107 -8.33 -14.73 -20.77
N ASP A 108 -7.38 -14.77 -19.85
CA ASP A 108 -5.96 -15.01 -20.08
C ASP A 108 -5.35 -15.83 -18.92
N PRO A 109 -5.38 -17.18 -19.02
CA PRO A 109 -4.87 -18.06 -17.99
C PRO A 109 -3.36 -17.91 -17.72
N ASP A 110 -2.57 -17.57 -18.75
CA ASP A 110 -1.12 -17.40 -18.60
C ASP A 110 -0.82 -16.11 -17.85
N ARG A 111 -1.57 -15.04 -18.14
CA ARG A 111 -1.46 -13.80 -17.36
C ARG A 111 -1.89 -13.97 -15.91
N ALA A 112 -2.93 -14.76 -15.64
CA ALA A 112 -3.34 -15.08 -14.29
C ALA A 112 -2.25 -15.85 -13.52
N ARG A 113 -1.57 -16.82 -14.15
CA ARG A 113 -0.44 -17.54 -13.53
C ARG A 113 0.70 -16.59 -13.17
N ALA A 114 1.08 -15.70 -14.08
CA ALA A 114 2.14 -14.72 -13.81
C ALA A 114 1.82 -13.77 -12.63
N LEU A 115 0.54 -13.41 -12.49
CA LEU A 115 0.07 -12.59 -11.36
C LEU A 115 0.12 -13.36 -10.03
N VAL A 116 -0.25 -14.64 -10.03
CA VAL A 116 -0.13 -15.51 -8.85
C VAL A 116 1.33 -15.69 -8.44
N GLU A 117 2.23 -15.95 -9.39
CA GLU A 117 3.68 -16.04 -9.11
C GLU A 117 4.24 -14.74 -8.51
N SER A 118 3.74 -13.60 -9.00
CA SER A 118 4.12 -12.28 -8.48
C SER A 118 3.63 -12.09 -7.04
N LEU A 119 2.40 -12.51 -6.73
CA LEU A 119 1.85 -12.50 -5.38
C LEU A 119 2.65 -13.40 -4.44
N ASP A 120 2.94 -14.65 -4.83
CA ASP A 120 3.72 -15.59 -4.02
C ASP A 120 5.11 -15.02 -3.70
N THR A 121 5.75 -14.39 -4.69
CA THR A 121 7.05 -13.73 -4.50
C THR A 121 6.94 -12.54 -3.54
N ALA A 122 5.87 -11.74 -3.65
CA ALA A 122 5.63 -10.62 -2.74
C ALA A 122 5.39 -11.10 -1.30
N LEU A 123 4.55 -12.12 -1.09
CA LEU A 123 4.28 -12.72 0.22
C LEU A 123 5.55 -13.33 0.84
N ALA A 124 6.36 -14.03 0.05
CA ALA A 124 7.63 -14.58 0.53
C ALA A 124 8.59 -13.48 1.01
N ARG A 125 8.68 -12.36 0.27
CA ARG A 125 9.46 -11.18 0.69
C ARG A 125 8.91 -10.57 1.97
N HIS A 126 7.60 -10.43 2.08
CA HIS A 126 6.92 -9.89 3.26
C HIS A 126 7.25 -10.69 4.53
N VAL A 127 7.13 -12.01 4.47
CA VAL A 127 7.45 -12.90 5.60
C VAL A 127 8.92 -12.78 6.00
N GLN A 128 9.84 -12.72 5.02
CA GLN A 128 11.27 -12.56 5.32
C GLN A 128 11.58 -11.25 6.05
N VAL A 129 11.02 -10.13 5.59
CA VAL A 129 11.27 -8.82 6.20
C VAL A 129 10.72 -8.75 7.62
N LEU A 130 9.47 -9.17 7.82
CA LEU A 130 8.85 -9.15 9.15
C LEU A 130 9.58 -10.07 10.12
N SER A 131 9.99 -11.26 9.67
CA SER A 131 10.81 -12.18 10.48
C SER A 131 12.14 -11.54 10.85
N HIS A 132 12.80 -10.85 9.92
CA HIS A 132 14.05 -10.16 10.20
C HIS A 132 13.88 -9.03 11.23
N LEU A 133 12.80 -8.24 11.13
CA LEU A 133 12.50 -7.18 12.09
C LEU A 133 12.25 -7.73 13.51
N LEU A 134 11.54 -8.84 13.64
CA LEU A 134 11.31 -9.49 14.94
C LEU A 134 12.58 -10.04 15.58
N LEU A 135 13.55 -10.48 14.77
CA LEU A 135 14.81 -11.05 15.25
C LEU A 135 15.80 -9.99 15.74
N LEU A 136 15.61 -8.71 15.38
CA LEU A 136 16.64 -7.68 15.57
C LEU A 136 16.68 -7.03 16.98
N GLU A 137 15.88 -7.41 17.98
CA GLU A 137 15.70 -6.66 19.26
C GLU A 137 15.38 -5.15 19.08
N VAL A 138 15.15 -4.70 17.84
CA VAL A 138 14.79 -3.31 17.48
C VAL A 138 13.33 -3.01 17.81
N VAL A 139 12.52 -4.05 17.97
CA VAL A 139 11.08 -3.96 18.27
C VAL A 139 10.90 -3.98 19.79
N PRO A 140 10.46 -2.87 20.42
CA PRO A 140 10.11 -2.85 21.84
C PRO A 140 8.99 -3.84 22.14
N ASP A 141 8.92 -4.35 23.38
CA ASP A 141 7.89 -5.32 23.78
C ASP A 141 6.46 -4.82 23.49
N GLU A 142 6.23 -3.49 23.51
CA GLU A 142 4.93 -2.90 23.21
C GLU A 142 4.51 -3.03 21.73
N ALA A 143 5.46 -3.21 20.81
CA ALA A 143 5.23 -3.30 19.36
C ALA A 143 5.05 -4.74 18.86
N GLN A 144 5.46 -5.75 19.65
CA GLN A 144 5.32 -7.17 19.29
C GLN A 144 3.88 -7.59 18.92
N PRO A 145 2.82 -7.19 19.65
CA PRO A 145 1.44 -7.60 19.33
C PRO A 145 0.92 -7.04 18.00
N GLY A 146 1.47 -5.90 17.54
CA GLY A 146 1.14 -5.31 16.24
C GLY A 146 1.81 -6.07 15.10
N ILE A 147 3.10 -6.40 15.26
CA ILE A 147 3.87 -7.11 14.24
C ILE A 147 3.42 -8.58 14.11
N VAL A 148 3.12 -9.25 15.23
CA VAL A 148 2.60 -10.63 15.20
C VAL A 148 1.26 -10.71 14.47
N ARG A 149 0.38 -9.71 14.62
CA ARG A 149 -0.86 -9.66 13.86
C ARG A 149 -0.65 -9.44 12.36
N ALA A 150 0.39 -8.70 11.97
CA ALA A 150 0.74 -8.52 10.57
C ALA A 150 1.36 -9.78 9.91
N LEU A 151 1.69 -10.82 10.71
CA LEU A 151 2.25 -12.08 10.26
C LEU A 151 1.23 -13.23 10.14
N GLN A 152 0.00 -13.04 10.63
CA GLN A 152 -1.08 -14.04 10.59
C GLN A 152 -2.02 -13.77 9.43
#